data_AF-A0A949AI74-F1
#
_entry.id   AF-A0A949AI74-F1
#
_cell.length_a   1.000
_cell.length_b   1.000
_cell.length_c   1.000
_cell.angle_alpha   90.00
_cell.angle_beta   90.00
_cell.angle_gamma   90.00
#
_symmetry.space_group_name_H-M   'P 1'
#
loop_
_entity.id
_entity.type
_entity.pdbx_description
1 polymer ?
#
loop_
_entity_poly.entity_id
_entity_poly.type
_entity_poly.pdbx_seq_one_letter_code
_entity_poly.pdbx_strand_id
1 'polypeptide(L)' 'MMEYKCDLCKKSISGGVLPYSEHVEDHIMELIKARHPDWVETDGICKKCYEYYKNELRGK' A
#
# COMPACT_ATOMS: atom_id res chain seq x y z
N MET A 1 14.62 14.62 -13.49
CA MET A 1 14.19 13.84 -12.31
C MET A 1 13.06 12.93 -12.80
N MET A 2 13.12 11.61 -12.57
CA MET A 2 12.04 10.72 -13.04
C MET A 2 10.82 10.87 -12.14
N GLU A 3 9.67 11.09 -12.78
CA GLU A 3 8.36 11.21 -12.14
C GLU A 3 7.53 9.98 -12.50
N TYR A 4 6.96 9.33 -11.48
CA TYR A 4 6.12 8.16 -11.65
C TYR A 4 4.69 8.51 -11.29
N LYS A 5 3.73 8.13 -12.14
CA LYS A 5 2.31 8.37 -11.90
C LYS A 5 1.71 7.14 -11.24
N CYS A 6 1.13 7.32 -10.06
CA CYS A 6 0.44 6.22 -9.38
C CYS A 6 -0.90 5.92 -10.05
N ASP A 7 -1.14 4.68 -10.46
CA ASP A 7 -2.42 4.27 -11.04
C ASP A 7 -3.58 4.23 -10.03
N LEU A 8 -3.27 4.10 -8.72
CA LEU A 8 -4.28 4.02 -7.66
C LEU A 8 -4.91 5.38 -7.36
N CYS A 9 -4.10 6.43 -7.23
CA CYS A 9 -4.57 7.77 -6.82
C CYS A 9 -4.31 8.87 -7.88
N LYS A 10 -3.65 8.51 -8.99
CA LYS A 10 -3.27 9.42 -10.08
C LYS A 10 -2.31 10.56 -9.68
N LYS A 11 -1.70 10.50 -8.49
CA LYS A 11 -0.66 11.46 -8.09
C LYS A 11 0.64 11.20 -8.85
N SER A 12 1.33 12.30 -9.17
CA SER A 12 2.68 12.28 -9.71
C SER A 12 3.67 12.27 -8.56
N ILE A 13 4.46 11.21 -8.44
CA ILE A 13 5.50 11.04 -7.45
C ILE A 13 6.84 11.38 -8.10
N SER A 14 7.40 12.51 -7.67
CA SER A 14 8.78 12.90 -8.01
C SER A 14 9.76 12.25 -7.04
N GLY A 15 10.86 11.70 -7.54
CA GLY A 15 11.94 11.18 -6.69
C GLY A 15 12.39 9.74 -6.98
N GLY A 16 11.90 9.13 -8.07
CA GLY A 16 12.33 7.81 -8.50
C GLY A 16 11.43 6.66 -8.06
N VAL A 17 11.91 5.43 -8.21
CA VAL A 17 11.16 4.18 -7.94
C VAL A 17 10.87 3.97 -6.45
N LEU A 18 11.79 4.35 -5.55
CA LEU A 18 11.63 4.14 -4.11
C LEU A 18 10.42 4.89 -3.52
N PRO A 19 10.29 6.23 -3.67
CA PRO A 19 9.13 6.94 -3.15
C PRO A 19 7.84 6.55 -3.86
N TYR A 20 7.92 6.10 -5.12
CA TYR A 20 6.76 5.53 -5.81
C TYR A 20 6.30 4.21 -5.18
N SER A 21 7.23 3.30 -4.89
CA SER A 21 6.92 2.02 -4.21
C SER A 21 6.29 2.28 -2.86
N GLU A 22 6.93 3.09 -2.00
CA GLU A 22 6.39 3.41 -0.67
C GLU A 22 4.97 3.99 -0.74
N HIS A 23 4.72 4.87 -1.71
CA HIS A 23 3.40 5.46 -1.92
C HIS A 23 2.34 4.43 -2.36
N VAL A 24 2.70 3.51 -3.25
CA VAL A 24 1.79 2.43 -3.69
C VAL A 24 1.52 1.45 -2.55
N GLU A 25 2.54 1.10 -1.77
CA GLU A 25 2.44 0.23 -0.60
C GLU A 25 1.49 0.80 0.45
N ASP A 26 1.62 2.09 0.76
CA ASP A 26 0.74 2.79 1.70
C ASP A 26 -0.72 2.76 1.22
N HIS A 27 -0.95 3.06 -0.07
CA HIS A 27 -2.30 2.98 -0.64
C HIS A 27 -2.92 1.58 -0.59
N ILE A 28 -2.14 0.54 -0.88
CA ILE A 28 -2.64 -0.83 -0.80
C ILE A 28 -2.99 -1.18 0.64
N MET A 29 -2.17 -0.77 1.61
CA MET A 29 -2.46 -0.96 3.03
C MET A 29 -3.74 -0.24 3.46
N GLU A 30 -3.97 1.00 3.00
CA GLU A 30 -5.22 1.72 3.27
C GLU A 30 -6.44 1.00 2.68
N LEU A 31 -6.33 0.49 1.44
CA LEU A 31 -7.40 -0.26 0.79
C LEU A 31 -7.73 -1.56 1.54
N ILE A 32 -6.72 -2.28 2.02
CA ILE A 32 -6.93 -3.51 2.80
C ILE A 32 -7.60 -3.18 4.13
N LYS A 33 -7.17 -2.13 4.84
CA LYS A 33 -7.81 -1.66 6.08
C LYS A 33 -9.26 -1.24 5.84
N ALA A 34 -9.54 -0.51 4.76
CA ALA A 34 -10.89 -0.09 4.40
C ALA A 34 -11.81 -1.28 4.05
N ARG A 35 -11.27 -2.32 3.43
CA ARG A 35 -12.00 -3.55 3.10
C ARG A 35 -12.18 -4.48 4.31
N HIS A 36 -11.23 -4.46 5.24
CA HIS A 36 -11.23 -5.30 6.44
C HIS A 36 -11.03 -4.45 7.71
N PRO A 37 -12.00 -3.61 8.08
CA PRO A 37 -11.89 -2.75 9.26
C PRO A 37 -11.75 -3.56 10.56
N ASP A 38 -12.29 -4.78 10.58
CA ASP A 38 -12.18 -5.73 11.71
C ASP A 38 -10.74 -6.25 11.94
N TRP A 39 -9.86 -6.12 10.94
CA TRP A 39 -8.46 -6.54 11.07
C TRP A 39 -7.57 -5.46 11.68
N VAL A 40 -8.05 -4.22 11.75
CA VAL A 40 -7.31 -3.10 12.30
C VAL A 40 -7.29 -3.24 13.81
N GLU A 41 -6.16 -3.69 14.36
CA GLU A 41 -5.96 -3.78 15.81
C GLU A 41 -5.91 -2.36 16.40
N THR A 42 -6.34 -2.19 17.65
CA THR A 42 -6.49 -0.88 18.34
C THR A 42 -5.21 -0.04 18.38
N ASP A 43 -4.05 -0.66 18.17
CA ASP A 43 -2.73 0.00 18.14
C ASP A 43 -2.37 0.57 16.75
N GLY A 44 -3.26 0.47 15.76
CA GLY A 44 -3.03 0.95 14.39
C GLY A 44 -2.16 0.04 13.52
N ILE A 45 -1.60 -1.02 14.11
CA ILE A 45 -0.86 -2.07 13.43
C ILE A 45 -1.87 -3.14 13.00
N CYS A 46 -1.99 -3.36 11.69
CA CYS A 46 -2.81 -4.44 11.15
C CYS A 46 -1.90 -5.56 10.65
N LYS A 47 -1.55 -6.51 11.53
CA LYS A 47 -0.67 -7.62 11.16
C LYS A 47 -1.28 -8.45 10.02
N LYS A 48 -2.59 -8.71 10.08
CA LYS A 48 -3.34 -9.40 9.02
C LYS A 48 -3.29 -8.67 7.69
N CYS A 49 -3.37 -7.33 7.69
CA CYS A 49 -3.28 -6.54 6.47
C CYS A 49 -1.90 -6.70 5.81
N TYR A 50 -0.83 -6.67 6.61
CA TYR A 50 0.52 -6.85 6.12
C TYR A 50 0.76 -8.28 5.59
N GLU A 51 0.25 -9.30 6.29
CA GLU A 51 0.33 -10.69 5.81
C GLU A 51 -0.49 -10.90 4.53
N TYR A 52 -1.66 -10.27 4.43
CA TYR A 52 -2.48 -10.31 3.22
C TYR A 52 -1.77 -9.64 2.05
N TYR A 53 -1.27 -8.42 2.26
CA TYR A 53 -0.46 -7.69 1.27
C TYR A 53 0.73 -8.52 0.76
N LYS A 54 1.50 -9.11 1.69
CA LYS A 54 2.65 -9.95 1.35
C LYS A 54 2.25 -11.21 0.58
N ASN A 55 1.07 -11.75 0.82
CA ASN A 55 0.54 -12.89 0.06
C ASN A 55 0.06 -12.50 -1.33
N GLU A 56 -0.60 -11.34 -1.50
CA GLU A 56 -1.00 -10.85 -2.84
C GLU A 56 0.22 -10.56 -3.73
N LEU A 57 1.28 -9.96 -3.15
CA LEU A 57 2.55 -9.79 -3.86
C LEU A 57 3.25 -11.11 -4.21
N ARG A 58 2.97 -12.19 -3.47
CA ARG A 58 3.62 -13.49 -3.68
C ARG A 58 3.10 -14.25 -4.89
N GLY A 59 2.10 -13.72 -5.60
CA GLY A 59 1.62 -14.20 -6.90
C GLY A 59 1.49 -15.73 -6.95
N LYS A 60 0.45 -16.28 -6.32
CA LYS A 60 0.17 -17.72 -6.37
C LYS A 60 -0.72 -18.09 -7.55
#